data_AF-A0A2D8YZQ3-F1
#
_entry.id   AF-A0A2D8YZQ3-F1
#
_cell.length_a   1.000
_cell.length_b   1.000
_cell.length_c   1.000
_cell.angle_alpha   90.00
_cell.angle_beta   90.00
_cell.angle_gamma   90.00
#
_symmetry.space_group_name_H-M   'P 1'
#
loop_
_entity.id
_entity.type
_entity.pdbx_description
1 polymer ?
#
loop_
_entity_poly.entity_id
_entity_poly.type
_entity_poly.pdbx_seq_one_letter_code
_entity_poly.pdbx_strand_id
1 'polypeptide(L)' 'MRSRVFEQFCGILGTAMVAAFVLGLAWGISHGFAGFWGGLPFWVISLGVLGLVLYDLWDSTLKKTPSN' A
#
# COMPACT_ATOMS: atom_id res chain seq x y z
N MET A 1 -27.60 -4.69 0.60
CA MET A 1 -27.14 -3.32 0.98
C MET A 1 -25.71 -3.45 1.49
N ARG A 2 -24.72 -2.99 0.72
CA ARG A 2 -23.31 -3.01 1.17
C ARG A 2 -23.12 -1.83 2.13
N SER A 3 -22.70 -2.09 3.37
CA SER A 3 -22.53 -1.00 4.34
C SER A 3 -21.25 -0.23 4.00
N ARG A 4 -21.33 1.10 3.96
CA ARG A 4 -20.17 1.99 3.73
C ARG A 4 -19.02 1.67 4.67
N VAL A 5 -19.34 1.38 5.93
CA VAL A 5 -18.38 1.00 6.97
C VAL A 5 -17.63 -0.27 6.61
N PHE A 6 -18.30 -1.27 6.02
CA PHE A 6 -17.66 -2.51 5.59
C PHE A 6 -16.70 -2.29 4.41
N GLU A 7 -17.08 -1.46 3.42
CA GLU A 7 -16.19 -1.09 2.31
C GLU A 7 -14.93 -0.40 2.81
N GLN A 8 -15.08 0.56 3.73
CA GLN A 8 -13.96 1.28 4.34
C GLN A 8 -13.07 0.34 5.15
N PHE A 9 -13.67 -0.57 5.92
CA PHE A 9 -12.93 -1.54 6.72
C PHE A 9 -12.11 -2.49 5.84
N CYS A 10 -12.71 -3.04 4.79
CA CYS A 10 -12.01 -3.88 3.83
C CYS A 10 -10.90 -3.12 3.09
N GLY A 11 -11.14 -1.86 2.70
CA GLY A 11 -10.13 -1.01 2.05
C GLY A 11 -8.93 -0.74 2.95
N ILE A 12 -9.17 -0.35 4.21
CA ILE A 12 -8.12 -0.11 5.20
C ILE A 12 -7.36 -1.40 5.51
N LEU A 13 -8.06 -2.51 5.71
CA LEU A 13 -7.45 -3.80 6.00
C LEU A 13 -6.57 -4.30 4.84
N GLY A 14 -7.07 -4.21 3.60
CA GLY A 14 -6.31 -4.57 2.41
C GLY A 14 -5.06 -3.71 2.23
N THR A 15 -5.21 -2.39 2.40
CA THR A 15 -4.10 -1.44 2.36
C THR A 15 -3.04 -1.76 3.43
N ALA A 16 -3.46 -2.02 4.67
CA ALA A 16 -2.57 -2.36 5.76
C ALA A 16 -1.79 -3.66 5.49
N MET A 17 -2.45 -4.69 4.94
CA MET A 17 -1.79 -5.95 4.57
C MET A 17 -0.75 -5.75 3.47
N VAL A 18 -1.08 -5.00 2.41
CA VAL A 18 -0.14 -4.71 1.32
C VAL A 18 1.03 -3.87 1.81
N ALA A 19 0.77 -2.84 2.63
CA ALA A 19 1.82 -2.01 3.22
C ALA A 19 2.78 -2.84 4.09
N ALA A 20 2.25 -3.68 4.99
CA ALA A 20 3.06 -4.56 5.83
C ALA A 20 3.89 -5.55 5.00
N PHE A 21 3.31 -6.11 3.93
CA PHE A 21 4.00 -7.01 3.02
C PHE A 21 5.15 -6.32 2.28
N VAL A 22 4.90 -5.16 1.65
CA VAL A 22 5.90 -4.41 0.88
C VAL A 22 7.04 -3.92 1.79
N LEU A 23 6.73 -3.42 2.97
CA LEU A 23 7.75 -3.00 3.95
C LEU A 23 8.57 -4.18 4.47
N GLY A 24 7.92 -5.33 4.73
CA GLY A 24 8.60 -6.56 5.12
C GLY A 24 9.55 -7.07 4.03
N LEU A 25 9.11 -7.05 2.77
CA LEU A 25 9.97 -7.36 1.62
C LEU A 25 11.14 -6.39 1.51
N ALA A 26 10.91 -5.08 1.65
CA ALA A 26 11.95 -4.07 1.55
C ALA A 26 13.03 -4.24 2.62
N TRP A 27 12.60 -4.49 3.85
CA TRP A 27 13.50 -4.78 4.96
C TRP A 27 14.31 -6.06 4.71
N GLY A 28 13.63 -7.14 4.30
CA GLY A 28 14.24 -8.44 4.05
C GLY A 28 15.28 -8.41 2.93
N ILE A 29 14.98 -7.76 1.81
CA ILE A 29 15.92 -7.64 0.68
C ILE A 29 17.14 -6.79 1.06
N SER A 30 16.91 -5.69 1.80
CA SER A 30 17.99 -4.78 2.22
C SER A 30 18.98 -5.43 3.19
N HIS A 31 18.50 -6.27 4.10
CA HIS A 31 19.35 -6.98 5.07
C HIS A 31 19.87 -8.32 4.54
N GLY A 32 19.15 -8.98 3.63
CA GLY A 32 19.42 -10.35 3.22
C GLY A 32 20.24 -10.53 1.95
N PHE A 33 20.04 -9.71 0.90
CA PHE A 33 20.56 -10.01 -0.44
C PHE A 33 21.47 -8.94 -1.05
N ALA A 34 21.21 -7.66 -0.78
CA ALA A 34 21.70 -6.59 -1.65
C ALA A 34 22.64 -5.57 -0.97
N GLY A 35 22.75 -5.62 0.37
CA GLY A 35 23.40 -4.56 1.15
C GLY A 35 22.70 -3.20 1.00
N PHE A 36 23.25 -2.15 1.65
CA PHE A 36 22.63 -0.82 1.66
C PHE A 36 22.40 -0.24 0.25
N TRP A 37 23.34 -0.47 -0.68
CA TRP A 37 23.29 0.06 -2.04
C TRP A 37 22.36 -0.70 -2.98
N GLY A 38 22.22 -2.03 -2.82
CA GLY A 38 21.29 -2.81 -3.63
C GLY A 38 19.85 -2.78 -3.10
N GLY A 39 19.66 -2.48 -1.81
CA GLY A 39 18.33 -2.25 -1.23
C GLY A 39 17.71 -0.90 -1.63
N LEU A 40 18.54 0.11 -1.89
CA LEU A 40 18.09 1.47 -2.22
C LEU A 40 17.15 1.57 -3.45
N PRO A 41 17.43 0.95 -4.61
CA PRO A 41 16.48 0.94 -5.73
C PRO A 41 15.18 0.20 -5.40
N PHE A 42 15.22 -0.84 -4.57
CA PHE A 42 14.04 -1.57 -4.13
C PHE A 42 13.14 -0.71 -3.22
N TRP A 43 13.76 0.09 -2.34
CA TRP A 43 13.05 1.05 -1.50
C TRP A 43 12.34 2.13 -2.29
N VAL A 44 12.96 2.65 -3.37
CA VAL A 44 12.32 3.64 -4.26
C VAL A 44 11.04 3.07 -4.88
N ILE A 45 11.07 1.83 -5.37
CA ILE A 45 9.89 1.15 -5.92
C ILE A 45 8.85 0.91 -4.82
N SER A 46 9.29 0.45 -3.64
CA SER A 46 8.42 0.16 -2.50
C SER A 46 7.65 1.40 -2.04
N LEU A 47 8.33 2.56 -1.98
CA LEU A 47 7.70 3.85 -1.69
C LEU A 47 6.71 4.28 -2.77
N GLY A 48 7.03 4.05 -4.05
CA GLY A 48 6.10 4.29 -5.16
C GLY A 48 4.83 3.45 -5.05
N VAL A 49 4.96 2.16 -4.73
CA VAL A 49 3.82 1.26 -4.52
C VAL A 49 3.01 1.67 -3.29
N LEU A 50 3.65 2.03 -2.17
CA LEU A 50 2.98 2.55 -0.98
C LEU A 50 2.18 3.82 -1.30
N GLY A 51 2.74 4.73 -2.09
CA GLY A 51 2.03 5.92 -2.56
C GLY A 51 0.78 5.59 -3.39
N LEU A 52 0.88 4.62 -4.30
CA LEU A 52 -0.25 4.14 -5.10
C LEU A 52 -1.33 3.46 -4.26
N VAL A 53 -0.94 2.65 -3.27
CA VAL A 53 -1.88 1.99 -2.35
C VAL A 53 -2.61 3.00 -1.47
N LEU A 54 -1.91 4.02 -0.98
CA LEU A 54 -2.55 5.11 -0.24
C LEU A 54 -3.48 5.94 -1.13
N TYR A 55 -3.10 6.15 -2.39
CA TYR A 55 -3.96 6.81 -3.37
C TYR A 55 -5.22 5.99 -3.67
N ASP A 56 -5.10 4.68 -3.84
CA ASP A 56 -6.23 3.77 -4.05
C ASP A 56 -7.17 3.74 -2.84
N LEU A 57 -6.61 3.72 -1.63
CA LEU A 57 -7.39 3.84 -0.39
C LEU A 57 -8.16 5.17 -0.35
N TRP A 58 -7.51 6.28 -0.72
CA TRP A 58 -8.13 7.60 -0.77
C TRP A 58 -9.22 7.68 -1.84
N ASP A 59 -8.97 7.21 -3.06
CA ASP A 59 -9.93 7.21 -4.17
C ASP A 59 -11.15 6.33 -3.84
N SER A 60 -10.92 5.12 -3.32
CA SER A 60 -11.97 4.17 -2.97
C SER A 60 -12.79 4.56 -1.73
N THR A 61 -12.19 5.24 -0.74
CA THR A 61 -12.83 5.51 0.56
C THR A 61 -13.36 6.95 0.68
N LEU A 62 -12.63 7.93 0.15
CA LEU A 62 -12.88 9.36 0.41
C LEU A 62 -13.45 10.09 -0.80
N LYS A 63 -13.21 9.61 -2.01
CA LYS A 63 -13.82 10.19 -3.20
C LYS A 63 -15.28 9.73 -3.30
N LYS A 64 -16.20 10.63 -2.93
CA LYS A 64 -17.60 10.53 -3.37
C LYS A 64 -17.61 10.75 -4.88
N THR A 65 -17.42 9.71 -5.68
CA THR A 65 -17.75 9.78 -7.10
C THR A 65 -19.24 10.07 -7.22
N PRO A 66 -19.67 11.23 -7.76
CA PRO A 66 -21.05 11.38 -8.20
C PRO A 66 -21.22 10.45 -9.40
N SER A 67 -21.90 9.33 -9.18
CA SER A 67 -22.49 8.52 -10.23
C SER A 67 -23.49 9.41 -10.97
N ASN A 68 -23.09 9.98 -12.10
CA ASN A 68 -24.03 10.38 -13.16
C ASN A 68 -24.21 9.17 -14.08
#